data_AF-A0A524C773-F1
#
_entry.id   AF-A0A524C773-F1
#
_cell.length_a   1.000
_cell.length_b   1.000
_cell.length_c   1.000
_cell.angle_alpha   90.00
_cell.angle_beta   90.00
_cell.angle_gamma   90.00
#
_symmetry.space_group_name_H-M   'P 1'
#
loop_
_entity.id
_entity.type
_entity.pdbx_description
1 polymer ?
#
loop_
_entity_poly.entity_id
_entity_poly.type
_entity_poly.pdbx_seq_one_letter_code
_entity_poly.pdbx_strand_id
1 'polypeptide(L)'
;MLVWVLLAAAITVVSIFNYFLNLAPGSDPEDFRVGPRELGVTCDCFLNTLILGGIMVVSLAAASGAFPTRNELIIAGALSFGVVTLAGILGRIERHREWKETRKAIQRAVPVSFGDPYDGSSVRLIFDDEDEEDDSNYDSL
;
A
#
# COMPACT_ATOMS: atom_id res chain seq x y z
N MET A 1 1.61 34.21 -18.07
CA MET A 1 2.89 33.57 -17.69
C MET A 1 2.94 33.17 -16.22
N LEU A 2 2.67 34.07 -15.28
CA LEU A 2 2.73 33.78 -13.84
C LEU A 2 1.85 32.56 -13.42
N VAL A 3 0.63 32.45 -13.94
CA VAL A 3 -0.26 31.29 -13.69
C VAL A 3 0.37 29.97 -14.11
N TRP A 4 0.99 29.90 -15.28
CA TRP A 4 1.65 28.68 -15.78
C TRP A 4 2.88 28.30 -14.95
N VAL A 5 3.63 29.29 -14.47
CA VAL A 5 4.78 29.07 -13.56
C VAL A 5 4.31 28.51 -12.22
N LEU A 6 3.26 29.10 -11.63
CA LEU A 6 2.67 28.61 -10.38
C LEU A 6 2.08 27.22 -10.54
N LEU A 7 1.42 26.96 -11.67
CA LEU A 7 0.86 25.65 -12.00
C LEU A 7 1.96 24.60 -12.11
N ALA A 8 3.04 24.88 -12.84
CA ALA A 8 4.18 23.97 -12.96
C ALA A 8 4.79 23.68 -11.58
N ALA A 9 5.03 24.71 -10.76
CA ALA A 9 5.55 24.54 -9.40
C ALA A 9 4.63 23.68 -8.53
N ALA A 10 3.31 23.91 -8.57
CA ALA A 10 2.33 23.12 -7.83
C ALA A 10 2.33 21.66 -8.29
N ILE A 11 2.34 21.40 -9.60
CA ILE A 11 2.43 20.04 -10.15
C ILE A 11 3.71 19.37 -9.67
N THR A 12 4.86 20.04 -9.73
CA THR A 12 6.13 19.46 -9.27
C THR A 12 6.08 19.08 -7.79
N VAL A 13 5.60 19.98 -6.92
CA VAL A 13 5.49 19.70 -5.48
C VAL A 13 4.55 18.53 -5.21
N VAL A 14 3.36 18.53 -5.82
CA VAL A 14 2.36 17.46 -5.65
C VAL A 14 2.87 16.13 -6.20
N SER A 15 3.56 16.14 -7.35
CA SER A 15 4.18 14.93 -7.92
C SER A 15 5.25 14.35 -7.02
N ILE A 16 6.15 15.19 -6.47
CA ILE A 16 7.19 14.76 -5.54
C ILE A 16 6.54 14.18 -4.27
N PHE A 17 5.53 14.87 -3.74
CA PHE A 17 4.78 14.40 -2.59
C PHE A 17 4.09 13.05 -2.86
N ASN A 18 3.42 12.90 -4.01
CA ASN A 18 2.77 11.65 -4.41
C ASN A 18 3.77 10.52 -4.62
N TYR A 19 4.95 10.81 -5.18
CA TYR A 19 6.05 9.84 -5.29
C TYR A 19 6.50 9.35 -3.90
N PHE A 20 6.82 10.27 -2.98
CA PHE A 20 7.29 9.89 -1.64
C PHE A 20 6.21 9.23 -0.79
N LEU A 21 4.95 9.64 -0.90
CA LEU A 21 3.85 8.96 -0.24
C LEU A 21 3.72 7.49 -0.66
N ASN A 22 3.88 7.22 -1.96
CA ASN A 22 3.81 5.85 -2.48
C ASN A 22 5.14 5.08 -2.36
N LEU A 23 6.22 5.76 -1.95
CA LEU A 23 7.49 5.17 -1.57
C LEU A 23 7.56 4.83 -0.07
N ALA A 24 6.78 5.52 0.78
CA ALA A 24 6.91 5.47 2.23
C ALA A 24 6.74 4.04 2.82
N PRO A 25 7.51 3.71 3.87
CA PRO A 25 7.47 2.40 4.52
C PRO A 25 6.22 2.27 5.38
N GLY A 26 5.18 1.68 4.80
CA GLY A 26 3.93 1.30 5.47
C GLY A 26 3.01 0.44 4.61
N SER A 27 3.51 -0.05 3.47
CA SER A 27 2.85 -1.06 2.65
C SER A 27 3.66 -2.34 2.74
N ASP A 28 3.27 -3.25 3.64
CA ASP A 28 3.84 -4.60 3.67
C ASP A 28 3.40 -5.37 2.43
N PRO A 29 4.20 -6.29 1.88
CA PRO A 29 3.78 -7.21 0.81
C PRO A 29 2.55 -8.06 1.21
N GLU A 30 2.17 -8.08 2.50
CA GLU A 30 0.97 -8.74 3.02
C GLU A 30 -0.25 -7.81 3.17
N ASP A 31 -0.10 -6.48 3.08
CA ASP A 31 -1.22 -5.57 2.76
C ASP A 31 -1.76 -5.80 1.33
N PHE A 32 -1.12 -6.68 0.56
CA PHE A 32 -1.51 -7.08 -0.80
C PHE A 32 -2.42 -8.32 -0.82
N ARG A 33 -2.77 -8.86 0.35
CA ARG A 33 -3.79 -9.91 0.51
C ARG A 33 -4.55 -9.69 1.82
N VAL A 34 -5.71 -9.08 1.74
CA VAL A 34 -6.64 -9.07 2.87
C VAL A 34 -7.33 -10.44 2.91
N GLY A 35 -6.78 -11.34 3.72
CA GLY A 35 -7.38 -12.65 4.02
C GLY A 35 -6.88 -13.83 3.16
N PRO A 36 -7.33 -15.07 3.49
CA PRO A 36 -6.95 -16.28 2.77
C PRO A 36 -7.25 -16.17 1.26
N ARG A 37 -6.48 -16.91 0.43
CA ARG A 37 -6.53 -16.88 -1.05
C ARG A 37 -7.93 -16.99 -1.65
N GLU A 38 -8.87 -17.53 -0.90
CA GLU A 38 -10.27 -17.77 -1.25
C GLU A 38 -11.12 -16.49 -1.26
N LEU A 39 -10.74 -15.43 -0.53
CA LEU A 39 -11.52 -14.19 -0.43
C LEU A 39 -11.27 -13.18 -1.56
N GLY A 40 -10.16 -13.29 -2.30
CA GLY A 40 -9.91 -12.47 -3.50
C GLY A 40 -9.87 -10.95 -3.27
N VAL A 41 -9.78 -10.47 -2.03
CA VAL A 41 -9.78 -9.03 -1.73
C VAL A 41 -8.37 -8.47 -1.91
N THR A 42 -8.17 -7.73 -3.02
CA THR A 42 -6.95 -6.98 -3.29
C THR A 42 -7.07 -5.58 -2.72
N CYS A 43 -6.11 -5.17 -1.87
CA CYS A 43 -6.04 -3.79 -1.42
C CYS A 43 -5.76 -2.86 -2.60
N ASP A 44 -6.45 -1.72 -2.62
CA ASP A 44 -6.63 -0.82 -3.75
C ASP A 44 -5.34 -0.06 -4.08
N CYS A 45 -4.50 -0.79 -4.79
CA CYS A 45 -3.12 -0.54 -5.12
C CYS A 45 -2.88 0.81 -5.82
N PHE A 46 -3.81 1.24 -6.66
CA PHE A 46 -3.65 2.46 -7.44
C PHE A 46 -4.55 3.59 -6.94
N LEU A 47 -5.46 3.32 -6.01
CA LEU A 47 -6.38 4.33 -5.51
C LEU A 47 -5.64 5.49 -4.88
N ASN A 48 -4.63 5.24 -4.05
CA ASN A 48 -3.85 6.33 -3.43
C ASN A 48 -3.13 7.20 -4.48
N THR A 49 -2.57 6.56 -5.52
CA THR A 49 -1.93 7.29 -6.63
C THR A 49 -2.93 8.14 -7.42
N LEU A 50 -4.17 7.66 -7.55
CA LEU A 50 -5.26 8.31 -8.29
C LEU A 50 -5.95 9.40 -7.48
N ILE A 51 -6.07 9.25 -6.15
CA ILE A 51 -6.72 10.23 -5.26
C ILE A 51 -6.01 11.58 -5.36
N LEU A 52 -4.68 11.61 -5.28
CA LEU A 52 -3.91 12.85 -5.37
C LEU A 52 -4.01 13.49 -6.75
N GLY A 53 -3.99 12.69 -7.82
CA GLY A 53 -4.28 13.17 -9.17
C GLY A 53 -5.68 13.79 -9.27
N GLY A 54 -6.69 13.12 -8.72
CA GLY A 54 -8.08 13.57 -8.71
C GLY A 54 -8.27 14.88 -7.93
N ILE A 55 -7.67 14.99 -6.74
CA ILE A 55 -7.69 16.22 -5.93
C ILE A 55 -7.08 17.38 -6.72
N MET A 56 -5.99 17.14 -7.45
CA MET A 56 -5.35 18.16 -8.29
C MET A 56 -6.31 18.66 -9.39
N VAL A 57 -6.99 17.76 -10.09
CA VAL A 57 -7.96 18.12 -11.14
C VAL A 57 -9.16 18.88 -10.56
N VAL A 58 -9.70 18.45 -9.42
CA VAL A 58 -10.79 19.15 -8.74
C VAL A 58 -10.35 20.56 -8.30
N SER A 59 -9.12 20.70 -7.82
CA SER A 59 -8.55 22.00 -7.46
C SER A 59 -8.40 22.92 -8.68
N LEU A 60 -7.97 22.38 -9.82
CA LEU A 60 -7.93 23.14 -11.08
C LEU A 60 -9.31 23.55 -11.57
N ALA A 61 -10.32 22.68 -11.41
CA ALA A 61 -11.70 23.01 -11.75
C ALA A 61 -12.26 24.14 -10.86
N ALA A 62 -11.95 24.12 -9.56
CA ALA A 62 -12.28 25.21 -8.64
C ALA A 62 -11.58 26.53 -9.03
N ALA A 63 -10.34 26.43 -9.52
CA ALA A 63 -9.56 27.56 -10.04
C ALA A 63 -9.82 27.88 -11.52
N SER A 64 -10.94 27.43 -12.10
CA SER A 64 -11.24 27.58 -13.54
C SER A 64 -11.20 29.02 -14.05
N GLY A 65 -11.48 30.02 -13.20
CA GLY A 65 -11.38 31.43 -13.53
C GLY A 65 -9.96 31.94 -13.85
N ALA A 66 -8.92 31.15 -13.53
CA ALA A 66 -7.54 31.47 -13.88
C ALA A 66 -7.17 31.11 -15.33
N PHE A 67 -8.05 30.38 -16.05
CA PHE A 67 -7.80 29.90 -17.40
C PHE A 67 -8.54 30.75 -18.45
N PRO A 68 -7.86 31.19 -19.53
CA PRO A 68 -8.48 31.96 -20.61
C PRO A 68 -9.55 31.18 -21.38
N THR A 69 -9.38 29.86 -21.52
CA THR A 69 -10.28 29.01 -22.31
C THR A 69 -10.57 27.68 -21.61
N ARG A 70 -11.74 27.09 -21.91
CA ARG A 70 -12.10 25.75 -21.43
C ARG A 70 -11.13 24.67 -21.91
N ASN A 71 -10.62 24.80 -23.14
CA ASN A 71 -9.68 23.83 -23.69
C ASN A 71 -8.35 23.84 -22.94
N GLU A 72 -7.84 25.02 -22.58
CA GLU A 72 -6.61 25.12 -21.77
C GLU A 72 -6.79 24.46 -20.39
N LEU A 73 -7.94 24.67 -19.74
CA LEU A 73 -8.26 24.02 -18.46
C LEU A 73 -8.27 22.49 -18.59
N ILE A 74 -8.94 21.95 -19.62
CA ILE A 74 -9.04 20.50 -19.83
C ILE A 74 -7.66 19.88 -20.11
N ILE A 75 -6.86 20.53 -20.97
CA ILE A 75 -5.51 20.05 -21.31
C ILE A 75 -4.60 20.12 -20.08
N ALA A 76 -4.62 21.23 -19.34
CA ALA A 76 -3.84 21.37 -18.12
C ALA A 76 -4.26 20.36 -17.04
N GLY A 77 -5.56 20.11 -16.90
CA GLY A 77 -6.11 19.08 -16.01
C GLY A 77 -5.66 17.68 -16.39
N ALA A 78 -5.79 17.30 -17.66
CA ALA A 78 -5.38 15.97 -18.14
C ALA A 78 -3.87 15.74 -17.98
N LEU A 79 -3.05 16.74 -18.33
CA LEU A 79 -1.60 16.65 -18.19
C LEU A 79 -1.17 16.59 -16.72
N SER A 80 -1.71 17.46 -15.87
CA SER A 80 -1.39 17.45 -14.43
C SER A 80 -1.80 16.14 -13.77
N PHE A 81 -3.00 15.63 -14.06
CA PHE A 81 -3.46 14.32 -13.61
C PHE A 81 -2.49 13.22 -14.01
N GLY A 82 -2.11 13.18 -15.30
CA GLY A 82 -1.18 12.20 -15.83
C GLY A 82 0.17 12.25 -15.12
N VAL A 83 0.78 13.43 -15.02
CA VAL A 83 2.11 13.62 -14.40
C VAL A 83 2.10 13.26 -12.91
N VAL A 84 1.09 13.71 -12.15
CA VAL A 84 0.96 13.41 -10.72
C VAL A 84 0.74 11.92 -10.50
N THR A 85 -0.15 11.30 -11.27
CA THR A 85 -0.47 9.85 -11.14
C THR A 85 0.75 9.01 -11.49
N LEU A 86 1.46 9.35 -12.58
CA LEU A 86 2.64 8.60 -13.02
C LEU A 86 3.78 8.69 -12.01
N ALA A 87 3.96 9.83 -11.36
CA ALA A 87 4.91 9.96 -10.24
C ALA A 87 4.57 9.03 -9.06
N GLY A 88 3.28 8.93 -8.69
CA GLY A 88 2.83 7.99 -7.67
C GLY A 88 3.06 6.52 -8.06
N ILE A 89 2.79 6.17 -9.32
CA ILE A 89 3.03 4.81 -9.85
C ILE A 89 4.52 4.46 -9.80
N LEU A 90 5.40 5.39 -10.17
CA LEU A 90 6.85 5.16 -10.15
C LEU A 90 7.38 4.91 -8.72
N GLY A 91 6.94 5.72 -7.75
CA GLY A 91 7.30 5.50 -6.34
C GLY A 91 6.89 4.12 -5.85
N ARG A 92 5.73 3.66 -6.31
CA ARG A 92 5.19 2.35 -5.95
C ARG A 92 5.94 1.17 -6.57
N ILE A 93 6.33 1.29 -7.84
CA ILE A 93 7.16 0.28 -8.52
C ILE A 93 8.49 0.14 -7.80
N GLU A 94 9.11 1.27 -7.44
CA GLU A 94 10.38 1.27 -6.74
C GLU A 94 10.27 0.61 -5.37
N ARG A 95 9.22 0.92 -4.62
CA ARG A 95 8.99 0.27 -3.32
C ARG A 95 8.82 -1.25 -3.44
N HIS A 96 8.13 -1.72 -4.48
CA HIS A 96 7.98 -3.14 -4.74
C HIS A 96 9.32 -3.82 -5.06
N ARG A 97 10.22 -3.10 -5.74
CA ARG A 97 11.59 -3.57 -6.04
C ARG A 97 12.41 -3.70 -4.75
N GLU A 98 12.42 -2.68 -3.90
CA GLU A 98 13.12 -2.70 -2.60
C GLU A 98 12.64 -3.85 -1.72
N TRP A 99 11.33 -4.07 -1.64
CA TRP A 99 10.76 -5.19 -0.89
C TRP A 99 11.26 -6.55 -1.37
N LYS A 100 11.31 -6.75 -2.68
CA LYS A 100 11.79 -8.01 -3.27
C LYS A 100 13.27 -8.26 -2.96
N GLU A 101 14.07 -7.20 -2.84
CA GLU A 101 15.48 -7.28 -2.48
C GLU A 101 15.65 -7.58 -0.98
N THR A 102 14.94 -6.87 -0.12
CA THR A 102 14.95 -7.09 1.34
C THR A 102 14.47 -8.50 1.70
N ARG A 103 13.41 -9.00 1.06
CA ARG A 103 12.90 -10.37 1.28
C ARG A 103 13.95 -11.43 0.96
N LYS A 104 14.72 -11.24 -0.12
CA LYS A 104 15.84 -12.16 -0.47
C LYS A 104 16.94 -12.12 0.57
N ALA A 105 17.24 -10.95 1.14
CA ALA A 105 18.24 -10.82 2.20
C ALA A 105 17.79 -11.53 3.49
N ILE A 106 16.53 -11.33 3.90
CA ILE A 106 15.94 -12.00 5.07
C ILE A 106 15.92 -13.51 4.90
N GLN A 107 15.50 -14.02 3.72
CA GLN A 107 15.50 -15.47 3.43
C GLN A 107 16.90 -16.11 3.47
N ARG A 108 17.97 -15.33 3.25
CA ARG A 108 19.35 -15.83 3.41
C ARG A 108 19.80 -15.82 4.87
N ALA A 109 19.35 -14.84 5.65
CA ALA A 109 19.72 -14.68 7.06
C ALA A 109 18.95 -15.66 7.97
N VAL A 110 17.72 -16.00 7.60
CA VAL A 110 16.89 -16.98 8.29
C VAL A 110 16.58 -18.10 7.29
N PRO A 111 17.36 -19.21 7.28
CA PRO A 111 17.02 -20.35 6.45
C PRO A 111 15.66 -20.87 6.89
N VAL A 112 14.66 -20.72 6.02
CA VAL A 112 13.38 -21.39 6.18
C VAL A 112 13.71 -22.88 6.09
N SER A 113 13.68 -23.57 7.23
CA SER A 113 13.82 -25.03 7.22
C SER A 113 12.73 -25.55 6.30
N PHE A 114 13.13 -26.20 5.21
CA PHE A 114 12.21 -26.83 4.27
C PHE A 114 11.40 -27.88 5.03
N GLY A 115 10.18 -27.51 5.38
CA GLY A 115 9.08 -28.39 5.71
C GLY A 115 7.89 -27.91 4.90
N ASP A 116 7.77 -28.40 3.68
CA ASP A 116 6.55 -28.32 2.87
C ASP A 116 6.05 -29.77 2.74
N PRO A 117 4.78 -30.07 2.44
CA PRO A 117 3.56 -29.26 2.43
C PRO A 117 2.41 -29.96 3.20
N TYR A 118 1.30 -29.27 3.53
CA TYR A 118 0.11 -29.84 4.22
C TYR A 118 0.35 -30.36 5.65
N ASP A 119 0.09 -29.52 6.66
CA ASP A 119 -0.78 -29.99 7.74
C ASP A 119 -1.47 -28.80 8.41
N GLY A 120 -2.79 -28.83 8.38
CA GLY A 120 -3.59 -27.95 9.20
C GLY A 120 -3.52 -28.46 10.63
N SER A 121 -2.56 -27.99 11.42
CA SER A 121 -2.72 -28.07 12.87
C SER A 121 -2.19 -26.81 13.52
N SER A 122 -3.14 -26.13 14.15
CA SER A 122 -2.97 -25.07 15.14
C SER A 122 -1.62 -25.09 15.83
N VAL A 123 -0.92 -23.96 15.81
CA VAL A 123 0.06 -23.60 16.85
C VAL A 123 -0.68 -23.70 18.19
N ARG A 124 -0.60 -24.88 18.81
CA ARG A 124 -1.12 -25.12 20.15
C ARG A 124 -0.11 -24.49 21.08
N LEU A 125 -0.35 -23.23 21.44
CA LEU A 125 0.26 -22.61 22.61
C LEU A 125 -0.09 -23.53 23.79
N ILE A 126 0.86 -24.36 24.22
CA ILE A 126 0.77 -25.09 25.47
C ILE A 126 1.07 -24.04 26.54
N PHE A 127 0.01 -23.49 27.13
CA PHE A 127 0.12 -22.83 28.42
C PHE A 127 0.21 -23.96 29.44
N ASP A 128 1.40 -24.04 30.03
CA ASP A 128 1.73 -24.95 31.12
C ASP A 128 1.08 -24.37 32.38
N ASP A 129 -0.17 -24.74 32.62
CA ASP A 129 -0.82 -24.52 33.91
C ASP A 129 -0.48 -25.72 34.80
N GLU A 130 0.77 -25.72 35.31
CA GLU A 130 1.11 -26.42 36.55
C GLU A 130 0.34 -25.73 37.69
N ASP A 131 -0.58 -26.44 38.36
CA ASP A 131 -0.54 -26.65 39.82
C ASP A 131 -1.88 -27.18 40.42
N GLU A 132 -1.70 -28.15 41.34
CA GLU A 132 -2.60 -28.66 42.42
C GLU A 132 -3.66 -29.74 42.04
N GLU A 133 -3.42 -31.05 42.26
CA GLU A 133 -3.56 -31.81 43.55
C GLU A 133 -5.01 -31.80 44.09
N ASP A 134 -5.72 -32.87 44.49
CA ASP A 134 -5.47 -34.28 44.79
C ASP A 134 -6.87 -34.94 45.01
N ASP A 135 -6.88 -36.26 44.97
CA ASP A 135 -7.74 -37.17 45.74
C ASP A 135 -9.09 -37.72 45.20
N SER A 136 -8.96 -38.94 44.66
CA SER A 136 -9.78 -40.16 44.83
C SER A 136 -11.33 -40.10 44.89
N ASN A 137 -12.00 -40.95 44.09
CA ASN A 137 -12.62 -42.19 44.57
C ASN A 137 -13.32 -42.98 43.43
N TYR A 138 -13.11 -44.29 43.40
CA TYR A 138 -13.82 -45.29 42.61
C TYR A 138 -15.27 -45.44 43.10
N ASP A 139 -16.25 -45.65 42.22
CA ASP A 139 -16.96 -46.93 42.02
C ASP A 139 -18.26 -46.80 41.17
N SER A 140 -18.38 -47.72 40.22
CA SER A 140 -19.56 -48.41 39.65
C SER A 140 -20.99 -47.90 39.90
N LEU A 141 -21.75 -47.65 38.81
CA LEU A 141 -23.02 -48.32 38.46
C LEU A 141 -23.50 -47.98 37.04
#